data_AF-A0A355QED7-F1
#
_entry.id   AF-A0A355QED7-F1
#
_cell.length_a   1.000
_cell.length_b   1.000
_cell.length_c   1.000
_cell.angle_alpha   90.00
_cell.angle_beta   90.00
_cell.angle_gamma   90.00
#
_symmetry.space_group_name_H-M   'P 1'
#
loop_
_entity.id
_entity.type
_entity.pdbx_description
1 polymer ?
#
loop_
_entity_poly.entity_id
_entity_poly.type
_entity_poly.pdbx_seq_one_letter_code
_entity_poly.pdbx_strand_id
1 'polypeptide(L)'
;AGSDARLWFQVYTWRDRSLVRELVERAAAAGFEALCVTVDAPVLGRRERDVRRGFTLPPEIGPGTLLDGLRHPGWTWRFLRSEPIRFASAQGAAGGDGSTAVDLAEYMASQFDPGLSWRDLEWFRSIWDGPLVLKGIQSVADARLAAEAGVTAIAVSNHGGRQLDGAPA
;
A
#
# COMPACT_ATOMS: atom_id res chain seq x y z
N ALA A 1 -19.01 3.42 -5.68
CA ALA A 1 -18.98 2.07 -6.30
C ALA A 1 -20.39 1.50 -6.21
N GLY A 2 -20.87 0.77 -7.23
CA GLY A 2 -22.15 0.07 -7.12
C GLY A 2 -22.11 -0.92 -5.96
N SER A 3 -23.23 -1.10 -5.26
CA SER A 3 -23.35 -1.94 -4.05
C SER A 3 -22.98 -3.41 -4.28
N ASP A 4 -22.88 -3.86 -5.53
CA ASP A 4 -22.76 -5.28 -5.89
C ASP A 4 -21.40 -5.62 -6.54
N ALA A 5 -20.41 -4.71 -6.44
CA ALA A 5 -19.08 -4.98 -6.96
C ALA A 5 -18.33 -5.95 -6.03
N ARG A 6 -17.59 -6.91 -6.61
CA ARG A 6 -16.67 -7.78 -5.86
C ARG A 6 -15.49 -6.97 -5.36
N LEU A 7 -15.24 -6.97 -4.05
CA LEU A 7 -14.22 -6.13 -3.42
C LEU A 7 -13.07 -6.99 -2.86
N TRP A 8 -11.83 -6.65 -3.22
CA TRP A 8 -10.60 -7.26 -2.67
C TRP A 8 -9.76 -6.20 -1.97
N PHE A 9 -9.17 -6.56 -0.83
CA PHE A 9 -8.44 -5.62 0.01
C PHE A 9 -6.94 -5.90 -0.10
N GLN A 10 -6.16 -4.90 -0.52
CA GLN A 10 -4.70 -5.02 -0.52
C GLN A 10 -4.15 -4.52 0.82
N VAL A 11 -3.24 -5.30 1.39
CA VAL A 11 -2.57 -4.98 2.66
C VAL A 11 -1.06 -5.16 2.55
N TYR A 12 -0.32 -4.35 3.30
CA TYR A 12 1.12 -4.50 3.50
C TYR A 12 1.39 -5.14 4.85
N THR A 13 2.54 -5.81 4.97
CA THR A 13 3.02 -6.31 6.25
C THR A 13 3.69 -5.16 7.00
N TRP A 14 2.88 -4.42 7.73
CA TRP A 14 3.37 -3.32 8.56
C TRP A 14 3.87 -3.81 9.91
N ARG A 15 4.80 -3.05 10.49
CA ARG A 15 5.34 -3.29 11.83
C ARG A 15 4.24 -3.27 12.89
N ASP A 16 3.33 -2.30 12.81
CA ASP A 16 2.16 -2.24 13.66
C ASP A 16 1.11 -3.28 13.24
N ARG A 17 1.20 -4.46 13.85
CA ARG A 17 0.26 -5.56 13.64
C ARG A 17 -1.14 -5.26 14.15
N SER A 18 -1.30 -4.33 15.09
CA SER A 18 -2.62 -3.94 15.60
C SER A 18 -3.38 -3.12 14.56
N LEU A 19 -2.69 -2.19 13.89
CA LEU A 19 -3.25 -1.44 12.77
C LEU A 19 -3.63 -2.36 11.61
N VAL A 20 -2.74 -3.28 11.23
CA VAL A 20 -3.03 -4.24 10.14
C VAL A 20 -4.24 -5.11 10.49
N ARG A 21 -4.35 -5.59 11.74
CA ARG A 21 -5.51 -6.34 12.21
C ARG A 21 -6.80 -5.53 12.08
N GLU A 22 -6.81 -4.28 12.56
CA GLU A 22 -7.99 -3.41 12.44
C GLU A 22 -8.41 -3.21 10.99
N LEU A 23 -7.46 -3.00 10.08
CA LEU A 23 -7.72 -2.85 8.65
C LEU A 23 -8.34 -4.12 8.05
N VAL A 24 -7.82 -5.30 8.40
CA VAL A 24 -8.33 -6.59 7.94
C VAL A 24 -9.73 -6.85 8.49
N GLU A 25 -9.97 -6.59 9.77
CA GLU A 25 -11.29 -6.74 10.40
C GLU A 25 -12.33 -5.79 9.77
N ARG A 26 -11.94 -4.55 9.48
CA ARG A 26 -12.79 -3.60 8.75
C ARG A 26 -13.08 -4.05 7.33
N ALA A 27 -12.10 -4.61 6.63
CA ALA A 27 -12.32 -5.17 5.29
C ALA A 27 -13.28 -6.37 5.34
N ALA A 28 -13.13 -7.27 6.33
CA ALA A 28 -14.05 -8.38 6.53
C ALA A 28 -15.48 -7.89 6.80
N ALA A 29 -15.65 -6.93 7.71
CA ALA A 29 -16.95 -6.34 8.05
C ALA A 29 -17.61 -5.62 6.85
N ALA A 30 -16.81 -5.08 5.94
CA ALA A 30 -17.28 -4.44 4.71
C ALA A 30 -17.57 -5.43 3.57
N GLY A 31 -17.45 -6.74 3.80
CA GLY A 31 -17.79 -7.77 2.82
C GLY A 31 -16.75 -7.98 1.71
N PHE A 32 -15.49 -7.64 1.98
CA PHE A 32 -14.41 -7.96 1.05
C PHE A 32 -14.25 -9.48 0.90
N GLU A 33 -13.99 -9.95 -0.32
CA GLU A 33 -13.96 -11.38 -0.63
C GLU A 33 -12.55 -11.99 -0.60
N ALA A 34 -11.51 -11.18 -0.65
CA ALA A 34 -10.12 -11.65 -0.66
C ALA A 34 -9.17 -10.62 -0.06
N LEU A 35 -8.11 -11.13 0.58
CA LEU A 35 -7.02 -10.32 1.10
C LEU A 35 -5.77 -10.51 0.24
N CYS A 36 -5.28 -9.42 -0.36
CA CYS A 36 -4.10 -9.38 -1.20
C CYS A 36 -2.89 -8.87 -0.41
N VAL A 37 -2.05 -9.77 0.07
CA VAL A 37 -0.83 -9.44 0.81
C VAL A 37 0.28 -9.10 -0.19
N THR A 38 0.79 -7.87 -0.14
CA THR A 38 1.88 -7.42 -1.01
C THR A 38 3.24 -7.70 -0.37
N VAL A 39 4.07 -8.49 -1.04
CA VAL A 39 5.36 -8.99 -0.53
C VAL A 39 6.59 -8.39 -1.23
N ASP A 40 6.38 -7.54 -2.24
CA ASP A 40 7.44 -6.94 -3.07
C ASP A 40 7.89 -5.53 -2.59
N ALA A 41 7.42 -5.10 -1.43
CA ALA A 41 7.73 -3.78 -0.87
C ALA A 41 8.19 -3.80 0.61
N PRO A 42 9.20 -4.61 0.99
CA PRO A 42 9.80 -4.54 2.33
C PRO A 42 10.49 -3.19 2.60
N VAL A 43 10.98 -2.57 1.52
CA VAL A 43 11.46 -1.19 1.46
C VAL A 43 10.86 -0.55 0.21
N LEU A 44 10.57 0.74 0.26
CA LEU A 44 10.08 1.47 -0.91
C LEU A 44 11.15 1.57 -2.00
N GLY A 45 10.75 1.29 -3.24
CA GLY A 45 11.63 1.46 -4.39
C GLY A 45 12.06 2.92 -4.57
N ARG A 46 13.31 3.13 -4.99
CA ARG A 46 13.86 4.48 -5.23
C ARG A 46 13.37 5.02 -6.57
N ARG A 47 12.34 5.86 -6.53
CA ARG A 47 11.78 6.53 -7.71
C ARG A 47 12.45 7.89 -7.91
N GLU A 48 13.51 7.93 -8.69
CA GLU A 48 14.31 9.15 -8.87
C GLU A 48 13.53 10.35 -9.42
N ARG A 49 12.49 10.09 -10.22
CA ARG A 49 11.60 11.15 -10.70
C ARG A 49 10.89 11.84 -9.56
N ASP A 50 10.41 11.06 -8.58
CA ASP A 50 9.64 11.55 -7.45
C ASP A 50 10.57 12.39 -6.55
N VAL A 51 11.79 11.91 -6.29
CA VAL A 51 12.85 12.66 -5.59
C VAL A 51 13.18 13.97 -6.31
N ARG A 52 13.41 13.94 -7.63
CA ARG A 52 13.72 15.14 -8.42
C ARG A 52 12.57 16.16 -8.46
N ARG A 53 11.33 15.73 -8.26
CA ARG A 53 10.12 16.57 -8.33
C ARG A 53 9.58 16.98 -6.96
N GLY A 54 10.27 16.63 -5.86
CA GLY A 54 9.79 16.92 -4.51
C GLY A 54 8.52 16.13 -4.14
N PHE A 55 8.22 15.03 -4.85
CA PHE A 55 7.13 14.12 -4.51
C PHE A 55 7.61 13.14 -3.42
N THR A 56 7.95 13.71 -2.27
CA THR A 56 8.43 13.04 -1.06
C THR A 56 7.36 13.08 0.02
N LEU A 57 7.63 12.45 1.17
CA LEU A 57 6.82 12.55 2.38
C LEU A 57 7.71 13.13 3.48
N PRO A 58 7.50 14.39 3.93
CA PRO A 58 6.58 15.40 3.39
C PRO A 58 6.86 15.82 1.93
N PRO A 59 5.85 16.30 1.18
CA PRO A 59 6.05 16.83 -0.16
C PRO A 59 6.74 18.19 -0.13
N GLU A 60 7.70 18.39 -1.02
CA GLU A 60 8.40 19.66 -1.18
C GLU A 60 7.75 20.49 -2.28
N ILE A 61 7.25 21.68 -1.93
CA ILE A 61 6.68 22.61 -2.90
C ILE A 61 7.77 23.56 -3.38
N GLY A 62 8.22 23.37 -4.62
CA GLY A 62 9.22 24.22 -5.26
C GLY A 62 8.64 25.10 -6.38
N PRO A 63 9.46 26.01 -6.96
CA PRO A 63 9.07 26.82 -8.11
C PRO A 63 8.60 25.98 -9.31
N GLY A 64 9.17 24.78 -9.48
CA GLY A 64 8.75 23.83 -10.49
C GLY A 64 7.32 23.33 -10.29
N THR A 65 6.88 23.13 -9.05
CA THR A 65 5.51 22.73 -8.69
C THR A 65 4.51 23.83 -9.04
N LEU A 66 4.87 25.09 -8.78
CA LEU A 66 4.03 26.25 -9.14
C LEU A 66 3.87 26.38 -10.65
N LEU A 67 4.98 26.29 -11.40
CA LEU A 67 4.95 26.33 -12.86
C LEU A 67 4.13 25.17 -13.45
N ASP A 68 4.26 23.97 -12.88
CA ASP A 68 3.49 22.81 -13.32
C ASP A 68 1.99 22.99 -13.05
N GLY A 69 1.63 23.57 -11.90
CA GLY A 69 0.24 23.94 -11.60
C GLY A 69 -0.34 24.96 -12.59
N LEU A 70 0.44 26.01 -12.93
CA LEU A 70 0.02 27.00 -13.92
C LEU A 70 -0.20 26.39 -15.32
N ARG A 71 0.58 25.38 -15.68
CA ARG A 71 0.43 24.66 -16.96
C ARG A 71 -0.75 23.69 -17.00
N HIS A 72 -1.32 23.35 -15.84
CA HIS A 72 -2.43 22.41 -15.71
C HIS A 72 -3.62 23.02 -14.95
N PRO A 73 -4.21 24.14 -15.42
CA PRO A 73 -5.18 24.92 -14.65
C PRO A 73 -6.44 24.13 -14.28
N GLY A 74 -6.91 23.24 -15.16
CA GLY A 74 -8.07 22.39 -14.87
C GLY A 74 -7.79 21.32 -13.81
N TRP A 75 -6.55 20.85 -13.67
CA TRP A 75 -6.17 19.93 -12.61
C TRP A 75 -5.98 20.70 -11.29
N THR A 76 -5.23 21.80 -11.33
CA THR A 76 -4.94 22.64 -10.16
C THR A 76 -6.22 23.18 -9.52
N TRP A 77 -7.18 23.62 -10.34
CA TRP A 77 -8.48 24.08 -9.83
C TRP A 77 -9.27 23.00 -9.11
N ARG A 78 -9.26 21.76 -9.63
CA ARG A 78 -9.89 20.61 -8.97
C ARG A 78 -9.16 20.27 -7.68
N PHE A 79 -7.83 20.24 -7.70
CA PHE A 79 -7.01 19.97 -6.52
C PHE A 79 -7.31 20.97 -5.39
N LEU A 80 -7.29 22.28 -5.68
CA LEU A 80 -7.55 23.34 -4.69
C LEU A 80 -8.98 23.32 -4.10
N ARG A 81 -9.95 22.74 -4.81
CA ARG A 81 -11.34 22.63 -4.37
C ARG A 81 -11.69 21.27 -3.76
N SER A 82 -10.79 20.31 -3.84
CA SER A 82 -11.02 18.97 -3.32
C SER A 82 -10.73 18.92 -1.82
N GLU A 83 -11.31 17.94 -1.14
CA GLU A 83 -10.90 17.63 0.22
C GLU A 83 -9.41 17.28 0.27
N PRO A 84 -8.70 17.60 1.36
CA PRO A 84 -7.30 17.23 1.51
C PRO A 84 -7.11 15.73 1.30
N ILE A 85 -6.07 15.35 0.55
CA ILE A 85 -5.69 13.95 0.39
C ILE A 85 -5.36 13.39 1.76
N ARG A 86 -6.10 12.36 2.19
CA ARG A 86 -5.89 11.67 3.47
C ARG A 86 -5.74 10.18 3.21
N PHE A 87 -4.96 9.51 4.05
CA PHE A 87 -4.97 8.06 4.07
C PHE A 87 -6.19 7.56 4.84
N ALA A 88 -7.31 7.41 4.14
CA ALA A 88 -8.61 7.06 4.71
C ALA A 88 -8.58 5.79 5.58
N SER A 89 -7.75 4.83 5.23
CA SER A 89 -7.62 3.57 5.97
C SER A 89 -6.95 3.74 7.33
N ALA A 90 -6.02 4.69 7.49
CA ALA A 90 -5.22 4.86 8.71
C ALA A 90 -5.64 6.08 9.56
N GLN A 91 -6.85 6.59 9.36
CA GLN A 91 -7.40 7.61 10.27
C GLN A 91 -7.51 7.01 11.68
N GLY A 92 -6.83 7.63 12.66
CA GLY A 92 -6.79 7.16 14.06
C GLY A 92 -5.63 6.22 14.40
N ALA A 93 -4.82 5.79 13.43
CA ALA A 93 -3.73 4.82 13.63
C ALA A 93 -2.47 5.41 14.27
N ALA A 94 -2.18 6.68 13.98
CA ALA A 94 -1.11 7.40 14.66
C ALA A 94 -1.69 7.92 15.98
N GLY A 95 -1.21 7.45 17.12
CA GLY A 95 -1.61 7.92 18.47
C GLY A 95 -1.29 9.40 18.78
N GLY A 96 -1.16 10.26 17.76
CA GLY A 96 -1.23 11.72 17.83
C GLY A 96 -2.51 12.21 17.15
N ASP A 97 -2.78 13.51 17.17
CA ASP A 97 -4.05 14.07 16.65
C ASP A 97 -4.29 13.86 15.14
N GLY A 98 -3.34 13.25 14.40
CA GLY A 98 -3.44 12.98 12.97
C GLY A 98 -3.75 14.23 12.16
N SER A 99 -3.42 15.42 12.69
CA SER A 99 -3.98 16.69 12.24
C SER A 99 -3.45 17.13 10.88
N THR A 100 -2.40 16.50 10.34
CA THR A 100 -1.93 16.74 8.98
C THR A 100 -1.69 15.46 8.17
N ALA A 101 -1.97 15.52 6.87
CA ALA A 101 -1.74 14.43 5.93
C ALA A 101 -0.25 14.02 5.83
N VAL A 102 0.65 14.91 6.25
CA VAL A 102 2.10 14.73 6.26
C VAL A 102 2.52 13.75 7.36
N ASP A 103 2.07 13.97 8.59
CA ASP A 103 2.45 13.14 9.74
C ASP A 103 1.99 11.68 9.56
N LEU A 104 0.79 11.52 8.98
CA LEU A 104 0.25 10.20 8.64
C LEU A 104 1.09 9.50 7.56
N ALA A 105 1.63 10.25 6.62
CA ALA A 105 2.47 9.72 5.55
C ALA A 105 3.83 9.26 6.08
N GLU A 106 4.44 10.03 6.98
CA GLU A 106 5.68 9.66 7.67
C GLU A 106 5.48 8.43 8.55
N TYR A 107 4.39 8.39 9.32
CA TYR A 107 4.00 7.22 10.08
C TYR A 107 3.88 5.98 9.17
N MET A 108 3.13 6.05 8.07
CA MET A 108 3.03 4.95 7.10
C MET A 108 4.38 4.53 6.51
N ALA A 109 5.26 5.47 6.20
CA ALA A 109 6.59 5.17 5.70
C ALA A 109 7.44 4.42 6.75
N SER A 110 7.27 4.74 8.03
CA SER A 110 7.95 4.03 9.13
C SER A 110 7.41 2.61 9.36
N GLN A 111 6.20 2.32 8.89
CA GLN A 111 5.53 1.04 9.10
C GLN A 111 6.05 -0.08 8.20
N PHE A 112 6.84 0.20 7.15
CA PHE A 112 7.40 -0.84 6.31
C PHE A 112 8.34 -1.76 7.11
N ASP A 113 8.09 -3.07 7.01
CA ASP A 113 8.78 -4.10 7.76
C ASP A 113 9.72 -4.92 6.84
N PRO A 114 11.05 -4.74 6.95
CA PRO A 114 12.01 -5.56 6.22
C PRO A 114 12.12 -7.00 6.75
N GLY A 115 11.51 -7.30 7.91
CA GLY A 115 11.49 -8.63 8.54
C GLY A 115 10.41 -9.58 8.03
N LEU A 116 9.70 -9.23 6.94
CA LEU A 116 8.68 -10.07 6.32
C LEU A 116 9.22 -11.47 6.00
N SER A 117 8.45 -12.49 6.37
CA SER A 117 8.77 -13.89 6.16
C SER A 117 7.52 -14.73 5.89
N TRP A 118 7.72 -16.00 5.52
CA TRP A 118 6.62 -16.96 5.31
C TRP A 118 5.77 -17.20 6.58
N ARG A 119 6.31 -16.96 7.78
CA ARG A 119 5.58 -17.08 9.05
C ARG A 119 4.46 -16.06 9.17
N ASP A 120 4.56 -14.93 8.47
CA ASP A 120 3.54 -13.89 8.48
C ASP A 120 2.23 -14.36 7.85
N LEU A 121 2.28 -15.37 6.96
CA LEU A 121 1.08 -15.95 6.37
C LEU A 121 0.24 -16.69 7.41
N GLU A 122 0.87 -17.34 8.38
CA GLU A 122 0.16 -17.98 9.50
C GLU A 122 -0.58 -16.93 10.33
N TRP A 123 0.05 -15.79 10.57
CA TRP A 123 -0.58 -14.68 11.28
C TRP A 123 -1.75 -14.09 10.49
N PHE A 124 -1.62 -13.86 9.18
CA PHE A 124 -2.74 -13.37 8.37
C PHE A 124 -3.92 -14.32 8.38
N ARG A 125 -3.68 -15.64 8.33
CA ARG A 125 -4.76 -16.64 8.46
C ARG A 125 -5.45 -16.60 9.82
N SER A 126 -4.74 -16.23 10.88
CA SER A 126 -5.36 -16.12 12.21
C SER A 126 -6.32 -14.94 12.34
N ILE A 127 -6.33 -14.01 11.38
CA ILE A 127 -7.16 -12.80 11.38
C ILE A 127 -8.03 -12.66 10.13
N TRP A 128 -7.97 -13.62 9.21
CA TRP A 128 -8.69 -13.61 7.95
C TRP A 128 -9.08 -15.02 7.53
N ASP A 129 -10.39 -15.27 7.43
CA ASP A 129 -10.94 -16.58 7.11
C ASP A 129 -11.16 -16.79 5.59
N GLY A 130 -10.95 -15.76 4.78
CA GLY A 130 -11.18 -15.82 3.34
C GLY A 130 -9.95 -16.21 2.51
N PRO A 131 -10.07 -16.17 1.17
CA PRO A 131 -8.95 -16.31 0.25
C PRO A 131 -7.78 -15.36 0.54
N LEU A 132 -6.57 -15.92 0.61
CA LEU A 132 -5.32 -15.15 0.65
C LEU A 132 -4.68 -15.15 -0.74
N VAL A 133 -4.30 -13.96 -1.20
CA VAL A 133 -3.58 -13.76 -2.47
C VAL A 133 -2.22 -13.13 -2.17
N LEU A 134 -1.13 -13.75 -2.64
CA LEU A 134 0.20 -13.14 -2.53
C LEU A 134 0.55 -12.38 -3.80
N LYS A 135 0.70 -11.06 -3.68
CA LYS A 135 1.13 -10.18 -4.77
C LYS A 135 2.61 -9.85 -4.67
N GLY A 136 3.34 -10.04 -5.77
CA GLY A 136 4.76 -9.68 -5.88
C GLY A 136 5.70 -10.87 -6.10
N ILE A 137 5.14 -12.07 -6.32
CA ILE A 137 5.91 -13.28 -6.62
C ILE A 137 6.52 -13.16 -8.02
N GLN A 138 7.81 -13.45 -8.13
CA GLN A 138 8.57 -13.36 -9.40
C GLN A 138 9.42 -14.59 -9.71
N SER A 139 9.32 -15.65 -8.89
CA SER A 139 10.07 -16.88 -9.09
C SER A 139 9.19 -18.11 -8.93
N VAL A 140 9.55 -19.19 -9.64
CA VAL A 140 8.90 -20.51 -9.48
C VAL A 140 9.12 -21.06 -8.08
N ALA A 141 10.28 -20.79 -7.47
CA ALA A 141 10.60 -21.23 -6.12
C ALA A 141 9.63 -20.62 -5.10
N ASP A 142 9.42 -19.31 -5.14
CA ASP A 142 8.48 -18.62 -4.25
C ASP A 142 7.02 -18.99 -4.54
N ALA A 143 6.67 -19.25 -5.81
CA ALA A 143 5.35 -19.75 -6.17
C ALA A 143 5.04 -21.12 -5.55
N ARG A 144 6.05 -22.02 -5.49
CA ARG A 144 5.92 -23.31 -4.80
C ARG A 144 5.76 -23.15 -3.30
N LEU A 145 6.59 -22.30 -2.68
CA LEU A 145 6.46 -21.98 -1.25
C LEU A 145 5.09 -21.38 -0.91
N ALA A 146 4.55 -20.51 -1.77
CA ALA A 146 3.20 -19.96 -1.60
C ALA A 146 2.11 -21.05 -1.67
N ALA A 147 2.24 -22.00 -2.60
CA ALA A 147 1.32 -23.12 -2.72
C ALA A 147 1.41 -24.06 -1.51
N GLU A 148 2.62 -24.44 -1.09
CA GLU A 148 2.88 -25.25 0.11
C GLU A 148 2.37 -24.57 1.38
N ALA A 149 2.55 -23.24 1.46
CA ALA A 149 2.02 -22.47 2.55
C ALA A 149 0.49 -22.51 2.55
N GLY A 150 -0.21 -22.80 1.45
CA GLY A 150 -1.68 -22.87 1.37
C GLY A 150 -2.34 -21.55 0.96
N VAL A 151 -1.65 -20.71 0.19
CA VAL A 151 -2.20 -19.46 -0.34
C VAL A 151 -3.16 -19.80 -1.49
N THR A 152 -4.28 -19.08 -1.60
CA THR A 152 -5.33 -19.37 -2.59
C THR A 152 -4.91 -18.99 -4.01
N ALA A 153 -4.19 -17.88 -4.17
CA ALA A 153 -3.67 -17.45 -5.45
C ALA A 153 -2.37 -16.64 -5.31
N ILE A 154 -1.62 -16.57 -6.41
CA ILE A 154 -0.48 -15.67 -6.53
C ILE A 154 -0.76 -14.65 -7.63
N ALA A 155 -0.34 -13.40 -7.40
CA ALA A 155 -0.30 -12.36 -8.41
C ALA A 155 1.17 -12.09 -8.76
N VAL A 156 1.57 -12.60 -9.93
CA VAL A 156 2.90 -12.36 -10.50
C VAL A 156 3.02 -10.86 -10.80
N SER A 157 3.98 -10.20 -10.16
CA SER A 157 4.10 -8.75 -10.22
C SER A 157 5.50 -8.30 -9.86
N ASN A 158 6.02 -7.34 -10.61
CA ASN A 158 7.21 -6.55 -10.27
C ASN A 158 6.83 -5.15 -9.73
N HIS A 159 5.60 -5.01 -9.24
CA HIS A 159 5.01 -3.74 -8.81
C HIS A 159 4.96 -2.66 -9.92
N GLY A 160 4.86 -3.09 -11.18
CA GLY A 160 4.85 -2.19 -12.35
C GLY A 160 6.18 -1.49 -12.59
N GLY A 161 7.30 -2.16 -12.28
CA GLY A 161 8.66 -1.62 -12.43
C GLY A 161 8.99 -0.51 -11.43
N ARG A 162 8.31 -0.47 -10.27
CA ARG A 162 8.42 0.63 -9.29
C ARG A 162 9.21 0.29 -8.03
N GLN A 163 9.68 -0.95 -7.92
CA GLN A 163 10.34 -1.48 -6.72
C GLN A 163 11.82 -1.80 -6.98
N LEU A 164 12.11 -2.81 -7.80
CA LEU A 164 13.46 -3.19 -8.19
C LEU A 164 13.62 -3.05 -9.70
N ASP A 165 14.54 -2.17 -10.12
CA ASP A 165 14.88 -2.02 -11.53
C ASP A 165 15.66 -3.25 -12.04
N GLY A 166 15.40 -3.66 -13.27
CA GLY A 166 15.93 -4.90 -13.86
C GLY A 166 15.22 -6.19 -13.44
N ALA A 167 14.17 -6.11 -12.61
CA ALA A 167 13.28 -7.24 -12.36
C ALA A 167 12.55 -7.66 -13.67
N PRO A 168 12.31 -8.96 -13.90
CA PRO A 168 11.64 -9.43 -15.12
C PRO A 168 10.22 -8.87 -15.26
N ALA A 169 9.73 -8.81 -16.50
CA ALA A 169 8.39 -8.33 -16.85
C ALA A 169 7.37 -9.48 -16.93
#